data_AF-A0A4Y1YL93-F1
#
_entry.id   AF-A0A4Y1YL93-F1
#
_cell.length_a   1.000
_cell.length_b   1.000
_cell.length_c   1.000
_cell.angle_alpha   90.00
_cell.angle_beta   90.00
_cell.angle_gamma   90.00
#
_symmetry.space_group_name_H-M   'P 1'
#
loop_
_entity.id
_entity.type
_entity.pdbx_description
1 polymer ?
#
loop_
_entity_poly.entity_id
_entity_poly.type
_entity_poly.pdbx_seq_one_letter_code
_entity_poly.pdbx_strand_id
1 'polypeptide(L)'
;MARFGDEEITLTLDWLSGFYPHDTEDDLAELAESNSMRYFTEEEMEVIDTEGRGFIFFLEQAGVINPAQRELLIERIIRMDGEVTSVEKIKLVVLLDFWIQKHLADDTSSTVDKLFIVGDFRQQH
;
A
#
# COMPACT_ATOMS: atom_id res chain seq x y z
N MET A 1 8.16 1.00 -29.23
CA MET A 1 8.62 1.65 -27.99
C MET A 1 7.51 2.58 -27.56
N ALA A 2 6.66 2.16 -26.61
CA ALA A 2 5.72 3.07 -25.98
C ALA A 2 6.54 3.91 -24.99
N ARG A 3 6.66 5.21 -25.28
CA ARG A 3 7.20 6.20 -24.36
C ARG A 3 5.99 6.74 -23.61
N PHE A 4 5.79 6.26 -22.38
CA PHE A 4 4.78 6.81 -21.47
C PHE A 4 5.05 8.32 -21.35
N GLY A 5 4.01 9.14 -21.49
CA GLY A 5 4.13 10.58 -21.34
C GLY A 5 4.38 10.93 -19.86
N ASP A 6 5.14 11.99 -19.59
CA ASP A 6 5.41 12.43 -18.21
C ASP A 6 4.12 12.69 -17.41
N GLU A 7 3.04 13.08 -18.10
CA GLU A 7 1.70 13.27 -17.55
C GLU A 7 1.00 11.96 -17.14
N GLU A 8 1.20 10.87 -17.90
CA GLU A 8 0.64 9.55 -17.60
C GLU A 8 1.40 8.91 -16.43
N ILE A 9 2.73 9.07 -16.38
CA ILE A 9 3.56 8.67 -15.25
C ILE A 9 3.14 9.43 -14.00
N THR A 10 2.92 10.74 -14.10
CA THR A 10 2.50 11.58 -12.97
C THR A 10 1.10 11.19 -12.48
N LEU A 11 0.15 10.89 -13.37
CA LEU A 11 -1.18 10.41 -13.00
C LEU A 11 -1.13 9.04 -12.31
N THR A 12 -0.26 8.14 -12.78
CA THR A 12 -0.05 6.82 -12.17
C THR A 12 0.61 6.93 -10.80
N LEU A 13 1.52 7.89 -10.63
CA LEU A 13 2.19 8.18 -9.35
C LEU A 13 1.27 8.91 -8.37
N ASP A 14 0.42 9.82 -8.86
CA ASP A 14 -0.57 10.52 -8.05
C ASP A 14 -1.62 9.55 -7.49
N TRP A 15 -2.08 8.61 -8.35
CA TRP A 15 -2.82 7.42 -7.94
C TRP A 15 -2.08 6.73 -6.79
N LEU A 16 -0.81 6.33 -6.94
CA LEU A 16 -0.02 5.69 -5.88
C LEU A 16 0.09 6.49 -4.57
N SER A 17 0.23 7.81 -4.63
CA SER A 17 0.36 8.66 -3.44
C SER A 17 -0.93 8.92 -2.69
N GLY A 18 -2.09 8.87 -3.36
CA GLY A 18 -3.40 9.09 -2.75
C GLY A 18 -3.90 7.95 -1.85
N PHE A 19 -3.13 6.86 -1.72
CA PHE A 19 -3.54 5.64 -1.01
C PHE A 19 -2.83 5.40 0.32
N TYR A 20 -1.97 6.31 0.77
CA TYR A 20 -1.46 6.28 2.14
C TYR A 20 -2.31 7.22 2.99
N PRO A 21 -3.33 6.71 3.70
CA PRO A 21 -4.04 7.54 4.64
C PRO A 21 -3.08 7.97 5.74
N HIS A 22 -2.87 9.28 5.86
CA HIS A 22 -2.14 9.87 6.99
C HIS A 22 -3.00 9.94 8.27
N ASP A 23 -4.32 9.66 8.21
CA ASP A 23 -5.28 10.00 9.27
C ASP A 23 -6.38 8.94 9.56
N THR A 24 -6.21 7.67 9.21
CA THR A 24 -7.19 6.58 9.54
C THR A 24 -6.61 5.52 10.47
N GLU A 25 -5.80 5.92 11.46
CA GLU A 25 -5.12 4.98 12.35
C GLU A 25 -6.08 4.25 13.30
N ASP A 26 -7.15 4.89 13.78
CA ASP A 26 -8.02 4.32 14.82
C ASP A 26 -8.93 3.18 14.30
N ASP A 27 -9.64 3.37 13.19
CA ASP A 27 -10.54 2.33 12.63
C ASP A 27 -9.77 1.15 12.02
N LEU A 28 -8.57 1.40 11.48
CA LEU A 28 -7.72 0.36 10.90
C LEU A 28 -6.96 -0.43 11.98
N ALA A 29 -6.74 0.12 13.17
CA ALA A 29 -6.05 -0.57 14.26
C ALA A 29 -6.84 -1.79 14.77
N GLU A 30 -8.16 -1.67 14.95
CA GLU A 30 -9.00 -2.81 15.34
C GLU A 30 -9.07 -3.88 14.24
N LEU A 31 -9.12 -3.45 12.98
CA LEU A 31 -9.09 -4.32 11.82
C LEU A 31 -7.75 -5.05 11.68
N ALA A 32 -6.63 -4.39 11.98
CA ALA A 32 -5.29 -4.96 11.87
C ALA A 32 -5.07 -6.18 12.78
N GLU A 33 -5.77 -6.24 13.92
CA GLU A 33 -5.72 -7.35 14.89
C GLU A 33 -6.87 -8.37 14.71
N SER A 34 -7.70 -8.19 13.68
CA SER A 34 -8.87 -9.04 13.44
C SER A 34 -8.50 -10.41 12.89
N ASN A 35 -9.04 -11.47 13.50
CA ASN A 35 -8.95 -12.85 12.99
C ASN A 35 -10.18 -13.26 12.15
N SER A 36 -10.98 -12.28 11.70
CA SER A 36 -12.19 -12.56 10.92
C SER A 36 -11.86 -12.99 9.50
N MET A 37 -12.65 -13.92 8.97
CA MET A 37 -12.56 -14.33 7.57
C MET A 37 -13.32 -13.34 6.69
N ARG A 38 -12.65 -12.80 5.67
CA ARG A 38 -13.28 -11.92 4.68
C ARG A 38 -14.04 -12.71 3.61
N TYR A 39 -15.20 -12.18 3.23
CA TYR A 39 -15.97 -12.60 2.07
C TYR A 39 -15.86 -11.54 0.99
N PHE A 40 -15.64 -11.97 -0.26
CA PHE A 40 -15.62 -11.07 -1.41
C PHE A 40 -17.04 -10.81 -1.92
N THR A 41 -17.34 -9.59 -2.33
CA THR A 41 -18.60 -9.23 -3.00
C THR A 41 -18.59 -9.68 -4.45
N GLU A 42 -19.76 -9.74 -5.09
CA GLU A 42 -19.84 -10.09 -6.53
C GLU A 42 -19.02 -9.12 -7.39
N GLU A 43 -19.08 -7.81 -7.10
CA GLU A 43 -18.30 -6.76 -7.77
C GLU A 43 -16.78 -6.98 -7.59
N GLU A 44 -16.33 -7.31 -6.38
CA GLU A 44 -14.92 -7.63 -6.13
C GLU A 44 -14.47 -8.89 -6.90
N MET A 45 -15.36 -9.88 -7.05
CA MET A 45 -15.06 -11.11 -7.80
C MET A 45 -15.02 -10.91 -9.33
N GLU A 46 -15.69 -9.88 -9.85
CA GLU A 46 -15.60 -9.50 -11.27
C GLU A 46 -14.24 -8.91 -11.60
N VAL A 47 -13.65 -8.14 -10.67
CA VAL A 47 -12.32 -7.53 -10.85
C VAL A 47 -11.20 -8.47 -10.45
N ILE A 48 -11.34 -9.18 -9.33
CA ILE A 48 -10.31 -10.04 -8.74
C ILE A 48 -10.71 -11.50 -8.93
N ASP A 49 -10.04 -12.15 -9.87
CA ASP A 49 -10.28 -13.55 -10.16
C ASP A 49 -9.92 -14.48 -8.97
N THR A 50 -10.21 -15.77 -9.13
CA THR A 50 -9.96 -16.77 -8.08
C THR A 50 -8.47 -16.87 -7.70
N GLU A 51 -7.57 -16.72 -8.66
CA GLU A 51 -6.12 -16.81 -8.40
C GLU A 51 -5.63 -15.59 -7.62
N GLY A 52 -6.07 -14.39 -8.01
CA GLY A 52 -5.80 -13.14 -7.32
C GLY A 52 -6.28 -13.16 -5.87
N ARG A 53 -7.52 -13.61 -5.64
CA ARG A 53 -8.08 -13.76 -4.28
C ARG A 53 -7.28 -14.76 -3.44
N GLY A 54 -6.89 -15.89 -4.03
CA GLY A 54 -6.03 -16.88 -3.37
C GLY A 54 -4.65 -16.32 -3.00
N PHE A 55 -4.07 -15.49 -3.86
CA PHE A 55 -2.80 -14.82 -3.59
C PHE A 55 -2.91 -13.79 -2.46
N ILE A 56 -3.96 -12.97 -2.44
CA ILE A 56 -4.21 -12.02 -1.34
C ILE A 56 -4.36 -12.76 -0.01
N PHE A 57 -5.15 -13.84 0.01
CA PHE A 57 -5.29 -14.69 1.20
C PHE A 57 -3.94 -15.27 1.65
N PHE A 58 -3.12 -15.75 0.71
CA PHE A 58 -1.79 -16.25 1.02
C PHE A 58 -0.89 -15.18 1.68
N LEU A 59 -0.92 -13.94 1.19
CA LEU A 59 -0.13 -12.84 1.77
C LEU A 59 -0.54 -12.55 3.22
N GLU A 60 -1.84 -12.55 3.52
CA GLU A 60 -2.36 -12.36 4.87
C GLU A 60 -1.95 -13.53 5.78
N GLN A 61 -2.14 -14.78 5.34
CA GLN A 61 -1.74 -15.95 6.13
C GLN A 61 -0.23 -16.06 6.36
N ALA A 62 0.58 -15.55 5.43
CA ALA A 62 2.02 -15.47 5.57
C ALA A 62 2.48 -14.31 6.49
N GLY A 63 1.57 -13.46 6.95
CA GLY A 63 1.87 -12.27 7.75
C GLY A 63 2.60 -11.16 6.97
N VAL A 64 2.56 -11.22 5.63
CA VAL A 64 3.15 -10.18 4.78
C VAL A 64 2.30 -8.91 4.83
N ILE A 65 0.97 -9.08 4.84
CA ILE A 65 0.00 -8.01 5.07
C ILE A 65 -0.90 -8.37 6.26
N ASN A 66 -1.38 -7.38 6.99
CA ASN A 66 -2.44 -7.54 7.99
C ASN A 66 -3.83 -7.35 7.35
N PRO A 67 -4.94 -7.63 8.07
CA PRO A 67 -6.29 -7.50 7.52
C PRO A 67 -6.62 -6.08 7.06
N ALA A 68 -6.11 -5.04 7.71
CA ALA A 68 -6.29 -3.65 7.27
C ALA A 68 -5.58 -3.37 5.94
N GLN A 69 -4.34 -3.85 5.79
CA GLN A 69 -3.57 -3.76 4.55
C GLN A 69 -4.21 -4.57 3.41
N ARG A 70 -4.88 -5.69 3.73
CA ARG A 70 -5.71 -6.42 2.76
C ARG A 70 -6.81 -5.52 2.19
N GLU A 71 -7.53 -4.78 3.03
CA GLU A 71 -8.59 -3.87 2.58
C GLU A 71 -8.06 -2.80 1.63
N LEU A 72 -6.97 -2.15 2.00
CA LEU A 72 -6.33 -1.11 1.19
C LEU A 72 -5.83 -1.66 -0.15
N LEU A 73 -5.27 -2.88 -0.15
CA LEU A 73 -4.84 -3.55 -1.37
C LEU A 73 -6.03 -3.84 -2.30
N ILE A 74 -7.12 -4.37 -1.77
CA ILE A 74 -8.34 -4.65 -2.53
C ILE A 74 -8.93 -3.36 -3.10
N GLU A 75 -9.07 -2.32 -2.29
CA GLU A 75 -9.56 -1.01 -2.71
C GLU A 75 -8.72 -0.43 -3.86
N ARG A 76 -7.40 -0.58 -3.79
CA ARG A 76 -6.48 -0.13 -4.83
C ARG A 76 -6.65 -0.91 -6.13
N ILE A 77 -6.79 -2.23 -6.04
CA ILE A 77 -7.01 -3.09 -7.21
C ILE A 77 -8.31 -2.72 -7.91
N ILE A 78 -9.40 -2.52 -7.17
CA ILE A 78 -10.72 -2.15 -7.71
C ILE A 78 -10.68 -0.80 -8.44
N ARG A 79 -9.89 0.15 -7.93
CA ARG A 79 -9.71 1.47 -8.55
C ARG A 79 -8.77 1.47 -9.75
N MET A 80 -7.99 0.40 -9.95
CA MET A 80 -7.11 0.27 -11.10
C MET A 80 -7.98 -0.11 -12.30
N ASP A 81 -7.98 0.76 -13.32
CA ASP A 81 -8.82 0.75 -14.54
C ASP A 81 -9.53 -0.60 -14.81
N GLY A 82 -10.87 -0.59 -14.70
CA GLY A 82 -11.78 -1.69 -14.32
C GLY A 82 -11.85 -2.93 -15.22
N GLU A 83 -10.71 -3.45 -15.63
CA GLU A 83 -10.53 -4.74 -16.29
C GLU A 83 -10.24 -5.83 -15.24
N VAL A 84 -10.51 -7.09 -15.60
CA VAL A 84 -10.15 -8.25 -14.76
C VAL A 84 -8.65 -8.20 -14.47
N THR A 85 -8.31 -8.16 -13.18
CA THR A 85 -6.94 -8.05 -12.72
C THR A 85 -6.36 -9.45 -12.52
N SER A 86 -5.33 -9.78 -13.29
CA SER A 86 -4.60 -11.05 -13.12
C SER A 86 -3.72 -11.02 -11.86
N VAL A 87 -3.39 -12.20 -11.35
CA VAL A 87 -2.49 -12.34 -10.19
C VAL A 87 -1.13 -11.67 -10.40
N GLU A 88 -0.61 -11.63 -11.63
CA GLU A 88 0.65 -10.95 -11.96
C GLU A 88 0.55 -9.44 -11.72
N LYS A 89 -0.57 -8.81 -12.10
CA LYS A 89 -0.81 -7.39 -11.84
C LYS A 89 -0.87 -7.14 -10.32
N ILE A 90 -1.56 -7.99 -9.56
CA ILE A 90 -1.65 -7.86 -8.09
C ILE A 90 -0.26 -7.96 -7.45
N LYS A 91 0.57 -8.92 -7.87
CA LYS A 91 1.96 -9.05 -7.40
C LYS A 91 2.75 -7.76 -7.62
N LEU A 92 2.61 -7.13 -8.78
CA LEU A 92 3.28 -5.87 -9.09
C LEU A 92 2.79 -4.74 -8.18
N VAL A 93 1.47 -4.62 -7.98
CA VAL A 93 0.88 -3.62 -7.07
C VAL A 93 1.42 -3.80 -5.65
N VAL A 94 1.43 -5.04 -5.16
CA VAL A 94 1.96 -5.37 -3.83
C VAL A 94 3.45 -5.00 -3.71
N LEU A 95 4.27 -5.39 -4.69
CA LEU A 95 5.70 -5.06 -4.69
C LEU A 95 5.95 -3.55 -4.70
N LEU A 96 5.21 -2.80 -5.52
CA LEU A 96 5.31 -1.34 -5.58
C LEU A 96 4.87 -0.70 -4.26
N ASP A 97 3.77 -1.18 -3.67
CA ASP A 97 3.28 -0.67 -2.39
C ASP A 97 4.31 -0.85 -1.27
N PHE A 98 4.90 -2.04 -1.13
CA PHE A 98 5.97 -2.27 -0.17
C PHE A 98 7.21 -1.43 -0.44
N TRP A 99 7.58 -1.26 -1.71
CA TRP A 99 8.73 -0.46 -2.08
C TRP A 99 8.52 1.01 -1.68
N ILE A 100 7.35 1.58 -1.96
CA ILE A 100 7.02 2.97 -1.61
C ILE A 100 6.96 3.15 -0.09
N GLN A 101 6.27 2.27 0.66
CA GLN A 101 6.21 2.34 2.12
C GLN A 101 7.61 2.41 2.75
N LYS A 102 8.52 1.55 2.28
CA LYS A 102 9.90 1.52 2.77
C LYS A 102 10.64 2.84 2.49
N HIS A 103 10.49 3.40 1.29
CA HIS A 103 11.20 4.63 0.91
C HIS A 103 10.61 5.89 1.57
N LEU A 104 9.29 5.95 1.77
CA LEU A 104 8.65 7.04 2.53
C LEU A 104 9.04 6.99 4.01
N ALA A 105 9.16 5.79 4.60
CA ALA A 105 9.64 5.61 5.96
C ALA A 105 11.13 6.02 6.12
N ASP A 106 11.97 5.70 5.13
CA ASP A 106 13.39 6.06 5.13
C ASP A 106 13.61 7.59 5.03
N ASP A 107 12.76 8.32 4.30
CA ASP A 107 12.88 9.79 4.16
C ASP A 107 12.54 10.54 5.45
N THR A 108 11.62 10.02 6.27
CA THR A 108 11.25 10.65 7.54
C THR A 108 12.36 10.54 8.58
N SER A 109 13.09 9.41 8.63
CA SER A 109 14.22 9.22 9.59
C SER A 109 15.36 10.21 9.34
N SER A 110 15.68 10.50 8.07
CA SER A 110 16.77 11.41 7.69
C SER A 110 16.56 12.87 8.16
N THR A 111 15.31 13.33 8.28
CA THR A 111 15.02 14.70 8.71
C THR A 111 14.97 14.85 10.23
N VAL A 112 14.39 13.87 10.94
CA VAL A 112 14.37 13.86 12.41
C VAL A 112 15.77 13.63 13.00
N ASP A 113 16.58 12.73 12.43
CA ASP A 113 17.96 12.49 12.89
C ASP A 113 18.86 13.72 12.73
N LYS A 114 18.66 14.49 11.64
CA LYS A 114 19.37 15.77 11.43
C LYS A 114 18.91 16.86 12.41
N LEU A 115 17.65 16.80 12.87
CA LEU A 115 17.11 17.75 13.86
C LEU A 115 17.65 17.46 15.27
N PHE A 116 17.87 16.19 15.62
CA PHE A 116 18.49 15.81 16.89
C PHE A 116 19.98 16.17 16.97
N ILE A 117 20.73 16.08 15.86
CA ILE A 117 22.16 16.47 15.83
C ILE A 117 22.37 17.98 16.04
N VAL A 118 21.45 18.83 15.59
CA VAL A 118 21.57 20.30 15.76
C VAL A 118 21.21 20.74 17.18
N GLY A 119 20.42 19.96 17.92
CA GLY A 119 20.00 20.26 19.29
C GLY A 119 21.09 20.12 20.35
N ASP A 120 22.11 19.30 20.10
CA ASP A 120 23.10 18.91 21.12
C ASP A 120 24.34 19.83 21.19
N PHE A 121 24.44 20.84 20.31
CA PHE A 121 25.57 21.79 20.30
C PHE A 121 25.38 23.02 21.19
N ARG A 122 24.34 23.09 22.03
CA ARG A 122 24.04 24.26 22.88
C ARG A 122 24.26 24.06 24.38
N GLN A 123 24.88 22.97 24.83
CA GLN A 123 25.17 22.76 26.26
C GLN A 123 26.65 22.55 26.64
N GLN A 124 27.60 22.79 25.72
CA GLN A 124 29.00 22.94 26.09
C GLN A 124 29.58 24.24 25.52
N HIS A 125 29.33 25.35 26.21
CA HIS A 125 30.35 26.29 26.73
C HIS A 125 29.70 27.50 27.39
#